data_AF-A0A7X7GSB4-F1
#
_entry.id   AF-A0A7X7GSB4-F1
#
_cell.length_a   1.000
_cell.length_b   1.000
_cell.length_c   1.000
_cell.angle_alpha   90.00
_cell.angle_beta   90.00
_cell.angle_gamma   90.00
#
_symmetry.space_group_name_H-M   'P 1'
#
loop_
_entity.id
_entity.type
_entity.pdbx_description
1 polymer ?
#
loop_
_entity_poly.entity_id
_entity_poly.type
_entity_poly.pdbx_seq_one_letter_code
_entity_poly.pdbx_strand_id
1 'polypeptide(L)'
;MTLPITLRQGGTAFLVETDGDKTVVASPLPSPPGSTLAATVEGVAGELQVKVKSCRKDGELFRIEGRLRNATRELRERLLSG
;
A
#
# COMPACT_ATOMS: atom_id res chain seq x y z
N MET A 1 8.93 -2.11 -8.69
CA MET A 1 9.34 -0.78 -8.19
C MET A 1 8.98 -0.72 -6.72
N THR A 2 9.86 -0.17 -5.87
CA THR A 2 9.56 0.05 -4.45
C THR A 2 9.36 1.54 -4.19
N LEU A 3 8.18 1.92 -3.72
CA LEU A 3 7.80 3.32 -3.50
C LEU A 3 7.45 3.56 -2.01
N PRO A 4 8.05 4.56 -1.33
CA PRO A 4 7.73 4.86 0.06
C PRO A 4 6.33 5.46 0.19
N ILE A 5 5.58 4.98 1.18
CA ILE A 5 4.24 5.46 1.53
C ILE A 5 4.15 5.72 3.03
N THR A 6 3.38 6.71 3.43
CA THR A 6 3.17 7.03 4.85
C THR A 6 1.84 6.46 5.29
N LEU A 7 1.85 5.53 6.24
CA LEU A 7 0.62 4.94 6.75
C LEU A 7 -0.17 5.96 7.57
N ARG A 8 -1.50 5.97 7.42
CA ARG A 8 -2.37 6.83 8.23
C ARG A 8 -2.28 6.53 9.73
N GLN A 9 -2.07 5.26 10.07
CA GLN A 9 -1.85 4.78 11.43
C GLN A 9 -0.46 5.13 12.00
N GLY A 10 0.37 5.84 11.22
CA GLY A 10 1.74 6.18 11.55
C GLY A 10 2.74 5.16 11.02
N GLY A 11 3.96 5.62 10.76
CA GLY A 11 5.04 4.81 10.20
C GLY A 11 5.13 4.87 8.68
N THR A 12 6.36 4.66 8.19
CA THR A 12 6.65 4.58 6.77
C THR A 12 6.62 3.12 6.34
N ALA A 13 5.86 2.84 5.30
CA ALA A 13 5.82 1.55 4.63
C ALA A 13 6.33 1.69 3.20
N PHE A 14 6.49 0.56 2.52
CA PHE A 14 6.95 0.51 1.15
C PHE A 14 5.94 -0.24 0.30
N LEU A 15 5.43 0.42 -0.73
CA LEU A 15 4.69 -0.23 -1.79
C LEU A 15 5.68 -0.98 -2.68
N VAL A 16 5.64 -2.31 -2.66
CA VAL A 16 6.61 -3.18 -3.35
C VAL A 16 6.13 -3.56 -4.75
N GLU A 17 4.82 -3.70 -4.91
CA GLU A 17 4.20 -4.14 -6.16
C GLU A 17 2.78 -3.60 -6.24
N THR A 18 2.38 -3.13 -7.41
CA THR A 18 0.99 -2.80 -7.70
C THR A 18 0.72 -2.96 -9.19
N ASP A 19 -0.33 -3.70 -9.53
CA ASP A 19 -0.82 -3.88 -10.91
C ASP A 19 -2.31 -3.50 -11.06
N GLY A 20 -2.88 -2.88 -10.03
CA GLY A 20 -4.30 -2.52 -9.95
C GLY A 20 -5.18 -3.59 -9.30
N ASP A 21 -4.95 -4.87 -9.56
CA ASP A 21 -5.70 -6.00 -8.99
C ASP A 21 -5.01 -6.63 -7.78
N LYS A 22 -3.69 -6.59 -7.78
CA LYS A 22 -2.78 -7.03 -6.74
C LYS A 22 -1.95 -5.84 -6.29
N THR A 23 -1.77 -5.76 -4.97
CA THR A 23 -0.96 -4.74 -4.33
C THR A 23 -0.24 -5.37 -3.15
N VAL A 24 1.08 -5.14 -3.07
CA VAL A 24 1.94 -5.67 -2.01
C VAL A 24 2.60 -4.50 -1.30
N VAL A 25 2.41 -4.44 0.01
CA VAL A 25 2.99 -3.43 0.91
C VAL A 25 3.86 -4.13 1.95
N ALA A 26 5.09 -3.67 2.10
CA ALA A 26 5.96 -4.00 3.22
C ALA A 26 5.81 -2.93 4.30
N SER A 27 5.21 -3.30 5.43
CA SER A 27 4.82 -2.39 6.50
C SER A 27 5.49 -2.77 7.82
N PRO A 28 5.95 -1.81 8.65
CA PRO A 28 6.42 -2.11 10.01
C PRO A 28 5.26 -2.48 10.95
N LEU A 29 4.02 -2.16 10.58
CA LEU A 29 2.82 -2.44 11.35
C LEU A 29 1.99 -3.55 10.68
N PRO A 30 1.42 -4.50 11.45
CA PRO A 30 0.52 -5.51 10.91
C PRO A 30 -0.79 -4.88 10.42
N SER A 31 -1.49 -5.55 9.51
CA SER A 31 -2.85 -5.15 9.11
C SER A 31 -3.70 -6.39 8.85
N PRO A 32 -4.79 -6.61 9.58
CA PRO A 32 -5.53 -7.87 9.49
C PRO A 32 -6.24 -8.05 8.13
N PRO A 33 -6.37 -9.28 7.62
CA PRO A 33 -7.19 -9.58 6.45
C PRO A 33 -8.61 -9.02 6.57
N GLY A 34 -9.15 -8.49 5.47
CA GLY A 34 -10.47 -7.85 5.43
C GLY A 34 -10.47 -6.37 5.85
N SER A 35 -9.42 -5.88 6.51
CA SER A 35 -9.27 -4.45 6.84
C SER A 35 -8.86 -3.61 5.63
N THR A 36 -8.88 -2.29 5.78
CA THR A 36 -8.40 -1.34 4.77
C THR A 36 -7.18 -0.63 5.30
N LEU A 37 -6.03 -0.83 4.64
CA LEU A 37 -4.82 -0.07 4.90
C LEU A 37 -4.90 1.25 4.14
N ALA A 38 -4.84 2.37 4.87
CA ALA A 38 -4.79 3.71 4.30
C ALA A 38 -3.38 4.29 4.44
N ALA A 39 -2.87 4.88 3.36
CA ALA A 39 -1.58 5.52 3.30
C ALA A 39 -1.61 6.75 2.41
N THR A 40 -0.62 7.62 2.50
CA THR A 40 -0.40 8.73 1.57
C THR A 40 0.88 8.51 0.78
N VAL A 41 0.89 9.00 -0.45
CA VAL A 41 2.05 8.97 -1.33
C VAL A 41 2.58 10.39 -1.46
N GLU A 42 3.89 10.58 -1.29
CA GLU A 42 4.49 11.89 -1.45
C GLU A 42 4.31 12.41 -2.88
N GLY A 43 3.85 13.66 -3.00
CA GLY A 43 3.59 14.31 -4.29
C GLY A 43 2.32 13.87 -5.01
N VAL A 44 1.44 13.07 -4.37
CA VAL A 44 0.11 12.74 -4.90
C VAL A 44 -0.97 13.25 -3.95
N ALA A 45 -1.94 13.98 -4.49
CA ALA A 45 -3.09 14.41 -3.72
C ALA A 45 -4.02 13.21 -3.47
N GLY A 46 -4.27 12.91 -2.19
CA GLY A 46 -5.20 11.87 -1.75
C GLY A 46 -4.55 10.72 -0.98
N GLU A 47 -5.39 9.82 -0.49
CA GLU A 47 -4.97 8.61 0.21
C GLU A 47 -4.95 7.41 -0.74
N LEU A 48 -3.98 6.53 -0.61
CA LEU A 48 -3.94 5.17 -1.11
C LEU A 48 -4.70 4.26 -0.12
N GLN A 49 -5.73 3.55 -0.59
CA GLN A 49 -6.46 2.54 0.19
C GLN A 49 -6.27 1.16 -0.42
N VAL A 50 -5.74 0.25 0.38
CA VAL A 50 -5.54 -1.16 0.02
C VAL A 50 -6.46 -2.02 0.87
N LYS A 51 -7.40 -2.73 0.24
CA LYS A 51 -8.18 -3.75 0.93
C LYS A 51 -7.30 -4.97 1.15
N VAL A 52 -7.00 -5.26 2.42
CA VAL A 52 -6.09 -6.33 2.80
C VAL A 52 -6.74 -7.69 2.52
N LYS A 53 -6.03 -8.53 1.77
CA LYS A 53 -6.38 -9.92 1.51
C LYS A 53 -5.61 -10.85 2.44
N SER A 54 -4.34 -10.57 2.67
CA SER A 54 -3.47 -11.37 3.55
C SER A 54 -2.42 -10.47 4.19
N CYS A 55 -1.99 -10.83 5.40
CA CYS A 55 -0.88 -10.19 6.08
C CYS A 55 -0.05 -11.28 6.75
N ARG A 56 1.24 -11.33 6.43
CA ARG A 56 2.19 -12.26 7.02
C ARG A 56 3.45 -11.53 7.45
N LYS A 57 4.11 -12.02 8.50
CA LYS A 57 5.43 -11.52 8.90
C LYS A 57 6.47 -12.00 7.89
N ASP A 58 7.38 -11.11 7.48
CA ASP A 58 8.42 -11.32 6.49
C ASP A 58 9.70 -10.62 6.98
N GLY A 59 10.51 -11.33 7.77
CA GLY A 59 11.61 -10.75 8.53
C GLY A 59 11.13 -9.78 9.62
N GLU A 60 11.66 -8.57 9.61
CA GLU A 60 11.31 -7.49 10.55
C GLU A 60 10.06 -6.71 10.14
N LEU A 61 9.53 -6.94 8.93
CA LEU A 61 8.37 -6.24 8.40
C LEU A 61 7.19 -7.21 8.22
N PHE A 62 6.01 -6.65 7.97
CA PHE A 62 4.81 -7.36 7.57
C PHE A 62 4.60 -7.17 6.07
N ARG A 63 4.51 -8.30 5.37
CA ARG A 63 4.09 -8.34 3.98
C ARG A 63 2.57 -8.41 3.91
N ILE A 64 1.99 -7.31 3.48
CA ILE A 64 0.56 -7.10 3.34
C ILE A 64 0.21 -7.20 1.86
N GLU A 65 -0.63 -8.17 1.53
CA GLU A 65 -1.12 -8.39 0.17
C GLU A 65 -2.59 -8.02 0.11
N GLY A 66 -3.00 -7.32 -0.92
CA GLY A 66 -4.35 -6.83 -1.07
C GLY A 66 -4.63 -6.32 -2.47
N ARG A 67 -5.69 -5.52 -2.59
CA ARG A 67 -6.06 -4.83 -3.82
C ARG A 67 -6.33 -3.37 -3.56
N LEU A 68 -5.97 -2.53 -4.52
CA LEU A 68 -6.32 -1.12 -4.53
C LEU A 68 -7.84 -0.95 -4.49
N ARG A 69 -8.34 -0.14 -3.57
CA ARG A 69 -9.77 0.19 -3.46
C ARG A 69 -10.10 1.49 -4.17
N ASN A 70 -9.23 2.48 -4.06
CA ASN A 70 -9.39 3.81 -4.64
C ASN A 70 -8.28 4.07 -5.66
N ALA A 71 -8.54 3.66 -6.88
CA ALA A 71 -7.62 3.93 -7.97
C ALA A 71 -8.00 5.26 -8.64
N THR A 72 -7.74 6.38 -7.97
CA THR A 72 -7.83 7.68 -8.65
C THR A 72 -6.86 7.66 -9.83
N ARG A 73 -7.24 8.32 -10.93
CA ARG A 73 -6.46 8.32 -12.16
C ARG A 73 -5.02 8.80 -11.93
N GLU A 74 -4.87 9.88 -11.14
CA GLU A 74 -3.56 10.42 -10.74
C GLU A 74 -2.71 9.43 -9.94
N LEU A 75 -3.34 8.69 -9.01
CA LEU A 75 -2.65 7.67 -8.21
C LEU A 75 -2.19 6.51 -9.11
N ARG A 76 -3.03 6.04 -10.05
CA ARG A 76 -2.61 5.04 -11.04
C ARG A 76 -1.48 5.55 -11.92
N GLU A 77 -1.59 6.77 -12.43
CA GLU A 77 -0.57 7.38 -13.29
C GLU A 77 0.77 7.47 -12.55
N ARG A 78 0.80 7.85 -11.27
CA ARG A 78 2.04 7.88 -10.49
C ARG A 78 2.59 6.48 -10.18
N LEU A 79 1.71 5.52 -9.91
CA LEU A 79 2.10 4.15 -9.59
C LEU A 79 2.60 3.35 -10.81
N LEU A 80 2.10 3.67 -12.01
CA LEU A 80 2.43 2.99 -13.27
C LEU A 80 3.47 3.73 -14.14
N SER A 81 3.71 5.03 -13.89
CA SER A 81 4.73 5.81 -14.62
C SER A 81 6.10 5.84 -13.93
N GLY A 82 6.35 4.94 -12.99
CA GLY A 82 7.62 4.81 -12.29
C GLY A 82 8.36 3.52 -12.64
#